data_AF-A0A7C2PPZ9-F1
#
_entry.id   AF-A0A7C2PPZ9-F1
#
_cell.length_a   1.000
_cell.length_b   1.000
_cell.length_c   1.000
_cell.angle_alpha   90.00
_cell.angle_beta   90.00
_cell.angle_gamma   90.00
#
_symmetry.space_group_name_H-M   'P 1'
#
loop_
_entity.id
_entity.type
_entity.pdbx_description
1 polymer ?
#
loop_
_entity_poly.entity_id
_entity_poly.type
_entity_poly.pdbx_seq_one_letter_code
_entity_poly.pdbx_strand_id
1 'polypeptide(L)'
;MSAWLLHLHLIAAISWIGGAIFMFILGIALRDKAGQKEVYPRIGPIYGYFEVVALIFLLITGYMMIDQHGLLAILFSDITNEVLDALRMKLYIVAVIIVLTVIHMWISLMTIHREKTVIQTLLSRGSSMGILLLNLWVLHYAMVLRDIL
;
A
#
# COMPACT_ATOMS: atom_id res chain seq x y z
N MET A 1 -12.03 -6.95 -20.16
CA MET A 1 -10.95 -6.14 -19.54
C MET A 1 -10.15 -5.46 -20.63
N SER A 2 -10.02 -4.14 -20.61
CA SER A 2 -9.06 -3.48 -21.49
C SER A 2 -7.65 -3.79 -20.99
N ALA A 3 -6.83 -4.46 -21.80
CA ALA A 3 -5.51 -4.94 -21.37
C ALA A 3 -4.67 -3.85 -20.68
N TRP A 4 -4.76 -2.60 -21.14
CA TRP A 4 -4.06 -1.46 -20.55
C TRP A 4 -4.39 -1.21 -19.07
N LEU A 5 -5.62 -1.49 -18.62
CA LEU A 5 -6.07 -1.22 -17.25
C LEU A 5 -5.34 -2.13 -16.26
N LEU A 6 -5.24 -3.42 -16.58
CA LEU A 6 -4.47 -4.37 -15.79
C LEU A 6 -2.99 -4.01 -15.78
N HIS A 7 -2.40 -3.69 -16.94
CA HIS A 7 -0.99 -3.29 -16.98
C HIS A 7 -0.71 -2.07 -16.10
N LEU A 8 -1.58 -1.06 -16.13
CA LEU A 8 -1.45 0.12 -15.27
C LEU A 8 -1.57 -0.25 -13.79
N HIS A 9 -2.53 -1.10 -13.42
CA HIS A 9 -2.69 -1.58 -12.05
C HIS A 9 -1.43 -2.33 -11.58
N LEU A 10 -0.87 -3.20 -12.42
CA LEU A 10 0.34 -3.96 -12.11
C LEU A 10 1.58 -3.07 -11.98
N ILE A 11 1.74 -2.09 -12.87
CA ILE A 11 2.84 -1.11 -12.78
C ILE A 11 2.73 -0.32 -11.47
N ALA A 12 1.53 0.13 -11.12
CA ALA A 12 1.30 0.84 -9.86
C ALA A 12 1.56 -0.07 -8.64
N ALA A 13 1.16 -1.35 -8.70
CA ALA A 13 1.41 -2.33 -7.65
C ALA A 13 2.90 -2.60 -7.44
N ILE A 14 3.65 -2.82 -8.53
CA ILE A 14 5.09 -3.05 -8.49
C ILE A 14 5.81 -1.80 -7.96
N SER A 15 5.39 -0.62 -8.40
CA SER A 15 5.91 0.66 -7.93
C SER A 15 5.74 0.83 -6.42
N TRP A 16 4.52 0.59 -5.93
CA TRP A 16 4.16 0.69 -4.51
C TRP A 16 4.90 -0.34 -3.65
N ILE A 17 4.82 -1.63 -3.99
CA ILE A 17 5.46 -2.70 -3.20
C ILE A 17 6.98 -2.60 -3.28
N GLY A 18 7.53 -2.38 -4.48
CA GLY A 18 8.97 -2.28 -4.71
C GLY A 18 9.58 -1.09 -4.01
N GLY A 19 8.90 0.06 -4.03
CA GLY A 19 9.29 1.21 -3.25
C GLY A 19 9.32 0.91 -1.75
N ALA A 20 8.30 0.23 -1.22
CA ALA A 20 8.16 0.03 0.23
C ALA A 20 9.29 -0.88 0.73
N ILE A 21 9.61 -1.91 -0.05
CA ILE A 21 10.77 -2.77 0.15
C ILE A 21 12.07 -1.96 0.06
N PHE A 22 12.23 -1.09 -0.93
CA PHE A 22 13.42 -0.25 -1.06
C PHE A 22 13.63 0.63 0.19
N MET A 23 12.58 1.32 0.65
CA MET A 23 12.68 2.16 1.85
C MET A 23 12.95 1.35 3.12
N PHE A 24 12.38 0.14 3.22
CA PHE A 24 12.67 -0.77 4.32
C PHE A 24 14.14 -1.24 4.31
N ILE A 25 14.67 -1.59 3.14
CA ILE A 25 16.08 -1.98 2.98
C ILE A 25 17.00 -0.81 3.30
N LEU A 26 16.69 0.42 2.84
CA LEU A 26 17.42 1.63 3.20
C LEU A 26 17.41 1.85 4.73
N GLY A 27 16.26 1.57 5.35
CA GLY A 27 16.03 1.38 6.78
C GLY A 27 17.11 0.60 7.51
N ILE A 28 17.38 -0.59 6.99
CA ILE A 28 18.29 -1.59 7.56
C ILE A 28 19.75 -1.27 7.19
N ALA A 29 20.00 -0.83 5.96
CA ALA A 29 21.34 -0.61 5.41
C ALA A 29 22.03 0.61 6.05
N LEU A 30 21.31 1.72 6.24
CA LEU A 30 21.83 2.90 6.93
C LEU A 30 21.78 2.67 8.44
N ARG A 31 22.82 2.05 9.01
CA ARG A 31 22.87 1.72 10.45
C ARG A 31 23.22 2.93 11.33
N ASP A 32 23.96 3.89 10.78
CA ASP A 32 24.43 5.06 11.53
C ASP A 32 23.36 6.17 11.59
N LYS A 33 23.24 6.81 12.76
CA LYS A 33 22.20 7.82 12.99
C LYS A 33 22.45 9.14 12.25
N ALA A 34 23.68 9.44 11.88
CA ALA A 34 24.02 10.66 11.16
C ALA A 34 23.57 10.57 9.70
N GLY A 35 23.91 9.50 9.00
CA GLY A 35 23.49 9.21 7.63
C GLY A 35 21.96 9.09 7.50
N GLN A 36 21.30 8.45 8.47
CA GLN A 36 19.83 8.45 8.53
C GLN A 36 19.24 9.87 8.59
N LYS A 37 19.83 10.76 9.40
CA LYS A 37 19.37 12.16 9.54
C LYS A 37 19.62 13.02 8.30
N GLU A 38 20.59 12.66 7.47
CA GLU A 38 20.85 13.38 6.21
C GLU A 38 19.93 12.90 5.09
N VAL A 39 19.72 11.58 4.98
CA VAL A 39 19.02 10.96 3.86
C VAL A 39 17.50 11.02 4.01
N TYR A 40 16.96 10.65 5.19
CA TYR A 40 15.50 10.54 5.35
C TYR A 40 14.72 11.83 5.14
N PRO A 41 15.17 13.01 5.59
CA PRO A 41 14.43 14.25 5.33
C PRO A 41 14.34 14.62 3.85
N ARG A 42 15.29 14.16 3.02
CA ARG A 42 15.30 14.42 1.57
C ARG A 42 14.49 13.37 0.81
N ILE A 43 14.75 12.09 1.08
CA ILE A 43 14.15 10.96 0.35
C ILE A 43 12.72 10.67 0.83
N GLY A 44 12.47 10.79 2.13
CA GLY A 44 11.18 10.47 2.74
C GLY A 44 9.99 11.19 2.11
N PRO A 45 10.02 12.54 1.96
CA PRO A 45 8.93 13.27 1.31
C PRO A 45 8.73 12.89 -0.16
N ILE A 46 9.81 12.77 -0.94
CA ILE A 46 9.76 12.39 -2.36
C ILE A 46 9.07 11.04 -2.50
N TYR A 47 9.52 10.08 -1.69
CA TYR A 47 8.95 8.75 -1.66
C TYR A 47 7.48 8.75 -1.21
N GLY A 48 7.14 9.52 -0.17
CA GLY A 48 5.77 9.66 0.30
C GLY A 48 4.81 10.20 -0.76
N TYR A 49 5.22 11.19 -1.55
CA TYR A 49 4.40 11.70 -2.66
C TYR A 49 4.24 10.68 -3.78
N PHE A 50 5.33 10.00 -4.14
CA PHE A 50 5.31 8.94 -5.14
C PHE A 50 4.33 7.82 -4.76
N GLU A 51 4.38 7.36 -3.51
CA GLU A 51 3.49 6.33 -3.00
C GLU A 51 2.03 6.77 -3.06
N VAL A 52 1.71 8.00 -2.66
CA VAL A 52 0.33 8.51 -2.75
C VAL A 52 -0.17 8.46 -4.20
N VAL A 53 0.65 8.84 -5.18
CA VAL A 53 0.29 8.74 -6.60
C VAL A 53 0.06 7.28 -7.00
N ALA A 54 0.96 6.37 -6.62
CA ALA A 54 0.80 4.94 -6.91
C ALA A 54 -0.49 4.36 -6.28
N LEU A 55 -0.81 4.74 -5.04
CA LEU A 55 -2.04 4.34 -4.36
C LEU A 55 -3.28 4.83 -5.10
N ILE A 56 -3.30 6.10 -5.54
CA ILE A 56 -4.41 6.65 -6.32
C ILE A 56 -4.64 5.81 -7.58
N PHE A 57 -3.58 5.49 -8.33
CA PHE A 57 -3.70 4.62 -9.50
C PHE A 57 -4.20 3.22 -9.12
N LEU A 58 -3.70 2.61 -8.05
CA LEU A 58 -4.16 1.30 -7.58
C LEU A 58 -5.64 1.29 -7.25
N LEU A 59 -6.14 2.30 -6.53
CA LEU A 59 -7.54 2.39 -6.14
C LEU A 59 -8.45 2.65 -7.34
N ILE A 60 -8.08 3.58 -8.23
CA ILE A 60 -8.87 3.88 -9.43
C ILE A 60 -8.93 2.66 -10.34
N THR A 61 -7.78 2.08 -10.68
CA THR A 61 -7.72 0.94 -11.60
C THR A 61 -8.34 -0.32 -11.00
N GLY A 62 -8.17 -0.54 -9.69
CA GLY A 62 -8.83 -1.64 -8.96
C GLY A 62 -10.35 -1.50 -8.97
N TYR A 63 -10.87 -0.31 -8.69
CA TYR A 63 -12.30 -0.02 -8.79
C TYR A 63 -12.84 -0.23 -10.21
N MET A 64 -12.17 0.32 -11.22
CA MET A 64 -12.58 0.17 -12.62
C MET A 64 -12.60 -1.30 -13.06
N MET A 65 -11.65 -2.13 -12.61
CA MET A 65 -11.68 -3.57 -12.91
C MET A 65 -12.89 -4.24 -12.26
N ILE A 66 -13.18 -3.95 -10.98
CA ILE A 66 -14.34 -4.53 -10.29
C ILE A 66 -15.66 -4.15 -10.99
N ASP A 67 -15.80 -2.88 -11.39
CA ASP A 67 -16.98 -2.37 -12.09
C ASP A 67 -17.15 -2.99 -13.48
N GLN A 68 -16.08 -3.06 -14.29
CA GLN A 68 -16.10 -3.67 -15.62
C GLN A 68 -16.49 -5.15 -15.61
N HIS A 69 -16.25 -5.85 -14.50
CA HIS A 69 -16.62 -7.25 -14.32
C HIS A 69 -18.00 -7.43 -13.65
N GLY A 70 -18.75 -6.35 -13.39
CA GLY A 70 -20.07 -6.41 -12.76
C GLY A 70 -20.04 -6.89 -11.32
N LEU A 71 -18.88 -6.83 -10.66
CA LEU A 71 -18.66 -7.43 -9.34
C LEU A 71 -19.10 -6.52 -8.18
N LEU A 72 -19.35 -5.23 -8.43
CA LEU A 72 -19.69 -4.27 -7.36
C LEU A 72 -20.87 -4.72 -6.51
N ALA A 73 -22.01 -5.06 -7.12
CA ALA A 73 -23.20 -5.49 -6.39
C ALA A 73 -22.98 -6.85 -5.68
N ILE A 74 -22.24 -7.76 -6.32
CA ILE A 74 -22.00 -9.11 -5.82
C ILE A 74 -21.08 -9.09 -4.60
N LEU A 75 -20.08 -8.20 -4.57
CA LEU A 75 -19.14 -8.05 -3.46
C LEU A 75 -19.84 -7.77 -2.12
N PHE A 76 -20.98 -7.10 -2.14
CA PHE A 76 -21.78 -6.77 -0.95
C PHE A 76 -23.02 -7.65 -0.75
N SER A 77 -23.18 -8.70 -1.57
CA SER A 77 -24.23 -9.70 -1.42
C SER A 77 -23.80 -10.84 -0.50
N ASP A 78 -24.75 -11.69 -0.08
CA ASP A 78 -24.48 -12.91 0.70
C ASP A 78 -23.94 -14.08 -0.14
N ILE A 79 -23.76 -13.90 -1.45
CA ILE A 79 -23.21 -14.94 -2.33
C ILE A 79 -21.75 -15.19 -1.97
N THR A 80 -21.36 -16.44 -1.75
CA THR A 80 -19.98 -16.85 -1.43
C THR A 80 -19.44 -17.84 -2.46
N ASN A 81 -18.17 -17.67 -2.80
CA ASN A 81 -17.34 -18.63 -3.53
C ASN A 81 -15.87 -18.22 -3.35
N GLU A 82 -14.95 -19.13 -3.67
CA GLU A 82 -13.52 -18.92 -3.43
C GLU A 82 -12.98 -17.63 -4.07
N VAL A 83 -13.44 -17.26 -5.28
CA VAL A 83 -13.04 -16.02 -5.96
C VAL A 83 -13.56 -14.79 -5.22
N LEU A 84 -14.86 -14.76 -4.88
CA LEU A 84 -15.49 -13.63 -4.20
C LEU A 84 -14.92 -13.44 -2.80
N ASP A 85 -14.69 -14.53 -2.07
CA ASP A 85 -14.19 -14.48 -0.70
C ASP A 85 -12.72 -14.01 -0.68
N ALA A 86 -11.89 -14.49 -1.61
CA ALA A 86 -10.53 -13.99 -1.78
C ALA A 86 -10.50 -12.50 -2.17
N LEU A 87 -11.39 -12.07 -3.07
CA LEU A 87 -11.49 -10.67 -3.49
C LEU A 87 -11.96 -9.76 -2.34
N ARG A 88 -12.96 -10.17 -1.56
CA ARG A 88 -13.42 -9.44 -0.37
C ARG A 88 -12.31 -9.32 0.67
N MET A 89 -11.57 -10.40 0.94
CA MET A 89 -10.45 -10.35 1.87
C MET A 89 -9.33 -9.41 1.38
N LYS A 90 -9.01 -9.46 0.08
CA LYS A 90 -8.07 -8.52 -0.53
C LYS A 90 -8.52 -7.07 -0.30
N LEU A 91 -9.78 -6.76 -0.58
CA LEU A 91 -10.33 -5.40 -0.43
C LEU A 91 -10.39 -4.93 1.02
N TYR A 92 -10.71 -5.83 1.96
CA TYR A 92 -10.67 -5.53 3.38
C TYR A 92 -9.25 -5.12 3.83
N ILE A 93 -8.24 -5.88 3.40
CA ILE A 93 -6.84 -5.57 3.71
C ILE A 93 -6.41 -4.25 3.06
N VAL A 94 -6.81 -4.01 1.80
CA VAL A 94 -6.56 -2.72 1.12
C VAL A 94 -7.17 -1.57 1.91
N ALA A 95 -8.40 -1.70 2.44
CA ALA A 95 -9.01 -0.69 3.28
C ALA A 95 -8.20 -0.41 4.56
N VAL A 96 -7.69 -1.46 5.22
CA VAL A 96 -6.79 -1.31 6.39
C VAL A 96 -5.49 -0.60 6.00
N ILE A 97 -4.88 -0.95 4.85
CA ILE A 97 -3.67 -0.29 4.34
C ILE A 97 -3.92 1.20 4.10
N ILE A 98 -5.07 1.59 3.55
CA ILE A 98 -5.42 3.00 3.33
C ILE A 98 -5.44 3.74 4.67
N VAL A 99 -6.10 3.19 5.69
CA VAL A 99 -6.15 3.79 7.03
C VAL A 99 -4.74 3.95 7.63
N LEU A 100 -3.91 2.91 7.56
CA LEU A 100 -2.53 2.97 8.04
C LEU A 100 -1.70 4.01 7.25
N THR A 101 -1.92 4.13 5.94
CA THR A 101 -1.23 5.09 5.08
C THR A 101 -1.60 6.52 5.47
N VAL A 102 -2.89 6.80 5.71
CA VAL A 102 -3.34 8.12 6.19
C VAL A 102 -2.69 8.45 7.53
N ILE A 103 -2.69 7.52 8.49
CA ILE A 103 -2.04 7.70 9.80
C ILE A 103 -0.54 7.97 9.63
N HIS A 104 0.14 7.16 8.81
CA HIS A 104 1.56 7.27 8.55
C HIS A 104 1.92 8.65 7.95
N MET A 105 1.21 9.03 6.88
CA MET A 105 1.43 10.29 6.17
C MET A 105 1.11 11.49 7.03
N TRP A 106 0.00 11.46 7.78
CA TRP A 106 -0.36 12.53 8.71
C TRP A 106 0.76 12.79 9.72
N ILE A 107 1.26 11.74 10.39
CA ILE A 107 2.35 11.87 11.37
C ILE A 107 3.62 12.36 10.68
N SER A 108 3.94 11.83 9.50
CA SER A 108 5.12 12.23 8.74
C SER A 108 5.10 13.73 8.41
N LEU A 109 4.02 14.22 7.81
CA LEU A 109 3.83 15.63 7.45
C LEU A 109 3.90 16.55 8.66
N MET A 110 3.23 16.18 9.75
CA MET A 110 3.27 16.92 11.00
C MET A 110 4.67 17.01 11.62
N THR A 111 5.60 16.13 11.24
CA THR A 111 6.93 16.00 11.89
C THR A 111 8.08 16.22 10.93
N ILE A 112 7.84 16.84 9.75
CA ILE A 112 8.89 17.18 8.79
C ILE A 112 9.94 18.11 9.41
N HIS A 113 9.51 19.11 10.19
CA HIS A 113 10.39 20.15 10.75
C HIS A 113 10.56 20.06 12.27
N ARG A 114 10.11 18.96 12.90
CA ARG A 114 10.19 18.78 14.35
C ARG A 114 10.45 17.33 14.71
N GLU A 115 11.03 17.10 15.88
CA GLU A 115 11.26 15.75 16.36
C GLU A 115 9.93 15.04 16.71
N LYS A 116 9.84 13.76 16.35
CA LYS A 116 8.71 12.89 16.70
C LYS A 116 8.74 12.57 18.19
N THR A 117 7.59 12.61 18.84
CA THR A 117 7.44 12.04 20.19
C THR A 117 7.59 10.51 20.14
N VAL A 118 7.73 9.87 21.31
CA VAL A 118 7.83 8.40 21.40
C VAL A 118 6.60 7.72 20.78
N ILE A 119 5.41 8.22 21.07
CA ILE A 119 4.14 7.70 20.52
C ILE A 119 4.08 7.90 19.01
N GLN A 120 4.42 9.09 18.50
CA GLN A 120 4.46 9.36 17.06
C GLN A 120 5.48 8.46 16.34
N THR A 121 6.61 8.18 16.98
CA THR A 121 7.64 7.29 16.44
C THR A 121 7.13 5.86 16.35
N LEU A 122 6.49 5.37 17.41
CA LEU A 122 5.91 4.03 17.45
C LEU A 122 4.82 3.87 16.39
N LEU A 123 3.87 4.81 16.32
CA LEU A 123 2.78 4.79 15.35
C LEU A 123 3.30 4.92 13.91
N SER A 124 4.26 5.81 13.65
CA SER A 124 4.84 5.99 12.31
C SER A 124 5.59 4.75 11.83
N ARG A 125 6.39 4.12 12.70
CA ARG A 125 7.11 2.87 12.36
C ARG A 125 6.16 1.68 12.26
N GLY A 126 5.26 1.53 13.22
CA GLY A 126 4.27 0.45 13.26
C GLY A 126 3.35 0.47 12.04
N SER A 127 2.83 1.65 11.67
CA SER A 127 2.05 1.80 10.43
C SER A 127 2.86 1.44 9.19
N SER A 128 4.12 1.87 9.07
CA SER A 128 4.99 1.52 7.93
C SER A 128 5.20 0.00 7.79
N MET A 129 5.56 -0.66 8.90
CA MET A 129 5.76 -2.12 8.90
C MET A 129 4.44 -2.85 8.64
N GLY A 130 3.35 -2.38 9.23
CA GLY A 130 2.01 -2.91 8.97
C GLY A 130 1.64 -2.82 7.49
N ILE A 131 1.85 -1.66 6.87
CA ILE A 131 1.63 -1.45 5.43
C ILE A 131 2.47 -2.45 4.63
N LEU A 132 3.77 -2.56 4.89
CA LEU A 132 4.66 -3.50 4.17
C LEU A 132 4.14 -4.95 4.26
N LEU A 133 3.86 -5.43 5.47
CA LEU A 133 3.41 -6.81 5.70
C LEU A 133 2.03 -7.08 5.08
N LEU A 134 1.09 -6.15 5.24
CA LEU A 134 -0.25 -6.29 4.64
C LEU A 134 -0.19 -6.26 3.11
N ASN A 135 0.73 -5.53 2.50
CA ASN A 135 0.91 -5.55 1.05
C ASN A 135 1.39 -6.91 0.54
N LEU A 136 2.25 -7.62 1.28
CA LEU A 136 2.60 -9.00 0.95
C LEU A 136 1.37 -9.92 0.99
N TRP A 137 0.42 -9.64 1.90
CA TRP A 137 -0.82 -10.39 2.00
C TRP A 137 -1.83 -10.03 0.90
N VAL A 138 -1.89 -8.76 0.48
CA VAL A 138 -2.64 -8.34 -0.71
C VAL A 138 -2.09 -9.03 -1.97
N LEU A 139 -0.76 -9.13 -2.09
CA LEU A 139 -0.11 -9.87 -3.17
C LEU A 139 -0.47 -11.36 -3.13
N HIS A 140 -0.47 -11.98 -1.95
CA HIS A 140 -0.93 -13.36 -1.79
C HIS A 140 -2.33 -13.57 -2.35
N TYR A 141 -3.32 -12.75 -1.94
CA TYR A 141 -4.68 -12.86 -2.48
C TYR A 141 -4.76 -12.52 -3.97
N ALA A 142 -3.91 -11.66 -4.49
CA ALA A 142 -3.82 -11.42 -5.93
C ALA A 142 -3.35 -12.66 -6.70
N MET A 143 -2.39 -13.42 -6.15
CA MET A 143 -1.94 -14.69 -6.73
C MET A 143 -3.04 -15.76 -6.64
N VAL A 144 -3.70 -15.90 -5.50
CA VAL A 144 -4.84 -16.83 -5.33
C VAL A 144 -5.93 -16.56 -6.36
N LEU A 145 -6.34 -15.30 -6.53
CA LEU A 145 -7.33 -14.92 -7.54
C LEU A 145 -6.87 -15.28 -8.97
N ARG A 146 -5.58 -15.11 -9.28
CA ARG A 146 -5.00 -15.42 -10.58
C ARG A 146 -4.89 -16.92 -10.83
N ASP A 147 -4.75 -17.74 -9.80
CA ASP A 147 -4.63 -19.19 -9.94
C ASP A 147 -5.99 -19.89 -10.02
N ILE A 148 -7.06 -19.27 -9.49
CA ILE A 148 -8.44 -19.77 -9.62
C ILE A 148 -9.02 -19.47 -11.02
N LEU A 149 -8.59 -18.38 -11.67
CA LEU A 149 -9.06 -17.91 -12.98
C LEU A 149 -8.28 -18.54 -14.15
#